data_AF-A0A942HSN8-F1
#
_entry.id   AF-A0A942HSN8-F1
#
_cell.length_a   1.000
_cell.length_b   1.000
_cell.length_c   1.000
_cell.angle_alpha   90.00
_cell.angle_beta   90.00
_cell.angle_gamma   90.00
#
_symmetry.space_group_name_H-M   'P 1'
#
loop_
_entity.id
_entity.type
_entity.pdbx_description
1 polymer ?
#
loop_
_entity_poly.entity_id
_entity_poly.type
_entity_poly.pdbx_seq_one_letter_code
_entity_poly.pdbx_strand_id
1 'polypeptide(L)'
;MPNIKSAIKRVEVAERNRQRNKSWKSAVRTVRNEVAESVKTGDPKKASTALHKAYAVIDKAVSKGILHKNSAARKKSRMANEVLKVGSKSA
;
A
#
# COMPACT_ATOMS: atom_id res chain seq x y z
N MET A 1 10.73 10.72 29.49
CA MET A 1 12.00 11.00 28.80
C MET A 1 12.94 9.84 29.07
N PRO A 2 13.70 9.31 28.09
CA PRO A 2 14.62 8.23 28.36
C PRO A 2 15.83 8.77 29.12
N ASN A 3 16.15 8.18 30.27
CA ASN A 3 17.25 8.66 31.13
C ASN A 3 18.61 8.06 30.74
N ILE A 4 18.61 6.98 29.97
CA ILE A 4 19.80 6.26 29.52
C ILE A 4 20.15 6.67 28.10
N LYS A 5 21.44 6.96 27.83
CA LYS A 5 21.92 7.41 26.50
C LYS A 5 21.51 6.47 25.36
N SER A 6 21.57 5.15 25.59
CA SER A 6 21.14 4.14 24.60
C SER A 6 19.64 4.26 24.29
N ALA A 7 18.81 4.55 25.28
CA ALA A 7 17.37 4.70 25.13
C ALA A 7 17.00 6.00 24.38
N ILE A 8 17.69 7.11 24.63
CA ILE A 8 17.51 8.37 23.88
C ILE A 8 17.75 8.12 22.39
N LYS A 9 18.88 7.48 22.05
CA LYS A 9 19.19 7.10 20.65
C LYS A 9 18.11 6.21 20.02
N ARG A 10 17.53 5.28 20.78
CA ARG A 10 16.46 4.39 20.27
C ARG A 10 15.18 5.17 19.95
N VAL A 11 14.84 6.19 20.75
CA VAL A 11 13.70 7.07 20.46
C VAL A 11 13.92 7.83 19.16
N GLU A 12 15.08 8.47 18.98
CA GLU A 12 15.39 9.21 17.75
C GLU A 12 15.33 8.33 16.49
N VAL A 13 15.88 7.11 16.56
CA VAL A 13 15.82 6.14 15.46
C VAL A 13 14.38 5.70 15.20
N ALA A 14 13.58 5.47 16.25
CA ALA A 14 12.18 5.10 16.12
C ALA A 14 11.37 6.21 15.45
N GLU A 15 11.60 7.47 15.78
CA GLU A 15 10.91 8.62 15.17
C GLU A 15 11.24 8.76 13.68
N ARG A 16 12.52 8.65 13.32
CA ARG A 16 12.97 8.66 11.92
C ARG A 16 12.30 7.56 11.10
N ASN A 17 12.26 6.34 11.64
CA ASN A 17 11.61 5.20 11.00
C ASN A 17 10.09 5.37 10.94
N ARG A 18 9.46 5.96 11.97
CA ARG A 18 8.02 6.27 12.01
C ARG A 18 7.64 7.22 10.87
N GLN A 19 8.38 8.30 10.68
CA GLN A 19 8.13 9.28 9.63
C GLN A 19 8.25 8.66 8.23
N ARG A 20 9.31 7.89 7.99
CA ARG A 20 9.49 7.12 6.74
C ARG A 20 8.35 6.14 6.51
N ASN A 21 7.98 5.35 7.51
CA ASN A 21 6.91 4.36 7.36
C ASN A 21 5.55 5.02 7.17
N LYS A 22 5.31 6.20 7.75
CA LYS A 22 4.06 6.95 7.59
C LYS A 22 3.83 7.35 6.14
N SER A 23 4.82 7.92 5.46
CA SER A 23 4.68 8.37 4.07
C SER A 23 4.43 7.21 3.08
N TRP A 24 5.10 6.08 3.28
CA TRP A 24 4.88 4.90 2.44
C TRP A 24 3.54 4.23 2.72
N LYS A 25 3.10 4.17 4.00
CA LYS A 25 1.78 3.66 4.35
C LYS A 25 0.66 4.53 3.78
N SER A 26 0.82 5.85 3.78
CA SER A 26 -0.15 6.75 3.15
C SER A 26 -0.18 6.56 1.64
N ALA A 27 0.97 6.48 0.97
CA ALA A 27 1.04 6.22 -0.48
C ALA A 27 0.32 4.92 -0.88
N VAL A 28 0.56 3.82 -0.15
CA VAL A 28 -0.14 2.54 -0.39
C VAL A 28 -1.66 2.67 -0.17
N ARG A 29 -2.10 3.48 0.80
CA ARG A 29 -3.52 3.75 1.03
C ARG A 29 -4.13 4.57 -0.10
N THR A 30 -3.43 5.59 -0.58
CA THR A 30 -3.88 6.43 -1.70
C THR A 30 -4.10 5.60 -2.96
N VAL A 31 -3.10 4.83 -3.38
CA VAL A 31 -3.24 4.04 -4.62
C VAL A 31 -4.30 2.94 -4.49
N ARG A 32 -4.51 2.41 -3.27
CA ARG A 32 -5.64 1.51 -3.02
C ARG A 32 -6.99 2.21 -3.23
N ASN A 33 -7.14 3.44 -2.76
CA ASN A 33 -8.37 4.19 -2.94
C ASN A 33 -8.60 4.53 -4.42
N GLU A 34 -7.56 4.89 -5.16
CA GLU A 34 -7.63 5.11 -6.62
C GLU A 34 -8.15 3.87 -7.37
N VAL A 35 -7.67 2.67 -7.00
CA VAL A 35 -8.19 1.42 -7.56
C VAL A 35 -9.66 1.23 -7.21
N ALA A 36 -10.05 1.47 -5.95
CA ALA A 36 -11.44 1.33 -5.52
C ALA A 36 -12.38 2.32 -6.23
N GLU A 37 -11.94 3.54 -6.51
CA GLU A 37 -12.68 4.54 -7.29
C GLU A 37 -12.80 4.14 -8.77
N SER A 38 -11.73 3.60 -9.36
CA SER A 38 -11.73 3.09 -10.72
C SER A 38 -12.69 1.90 -10.89
N VAL A 39 -12.78 1.04 -9.87
CA VAL A 39 -13.75 -0.07 -9.80
C VAL A 39 -15.19 0.45 -9.73
N LYS A 40 -15.46 1.51 -8.96
CA LYS A 40 -16.80 2.12 -8.85
C LYS A 40 -17.28 2.77 -10.15
N THR A 41 -16.37 3.38 -10.89
CA THR A 41 -16.66 4.04 -12.17
C THR A 41 -16.89 3.06 -13.32
N GLY A 42 -16.53 1.78 -13.15
CA GLY A 42 -16.90 0.71 -14.08
C GLY A 42 -16.09 0.66 -15.38
N ASP A 43 -15.00 1.42 -15.50
CA ASP A 43 -14.14 1.41 -16.69
C ASP A 43 -13.01 0.36 -16.53
N PRO A 44 -13.03 -0.75 -17.31
CA PRO A 44 -12.07 -1.84 -17.18
C PRO A 44 -10.63 -1.43 -17.54
N LYS A 45 -10.45 -0.47 -18.46
CA LYS A 45 -9.12 -0.01 -18.88
C LYS A 45 -8.47 0.84 -17.80
N LYS A 46 -9.26 1.73 -17.16
CA LYS A 46 -8.79 2.54 -16.02
C LYS A 46 -8.50 1.67 -14.80
N ALA A 47 -9.34 0.67 -14.52
CA ALA A 47 -9.12 -0.27 -13.42
C ALA A 47 -7.82 -1.07 -13.58
N SER A 48 -7.51 -1.56 -14.79
CA SER A 48 -6.25 -2.27 -15.08
C SER A 48 -5.02 -1.38 -14.87
N THR A 49 -5.02 -0.16 -15.42
CA THR A 49 -3.89 0.77 -15.28
C THR A 49 -3.67 1.22 -13.83
N ALA A 50 -4.73 1.48 -13.07
CA ALA A 50 -4.65 1.79 -11.64
C ALA A 50 -4.08 0.60 -10.84
N LEU A 51 -4.49 -0.63 -11.17
CA LEU A 51 -4.00 -1.84 -10.51
C LEU A 51 -2.50 -2.08 -10.77
N HIS A 52 -2.00 -1.83 -11.99
CA HIS A 52 -0.57 -1.89 -12.28
C HIS A 52 0.24 -0.88 -11.45
N LYS A 53 -0.25 0.36 -11.34
CA LYS A 53 0.37 1.39 -10.46
C LYS A 53 0.37 0.94 -8.99
N ALA A 54 -0.73 0.36 -8.52
CA ALA A 54 -0.84 -0.18 -7.17
C ALA A 54 0.19 -1.26 -6.87
N TYR A 55 0.41 -2.18 -7.81
CA TYR A 55 1.41 -3.24 -7.64
C TYR A 55 2.82 -2.68 -7.54
N ALA A 56 3.19 -1.74 -8.42
CA ALA A 56 4.50 -1.12 -8.40
C ALA A 56 4.79 -0.42 -7.06
N VAL A 57 3.82 0.30 -6.49
CA VAL A 57 3.99 0.99 -5.21
C VAL A 57 4.08 0.00 -4.04
N ILE A 58 3.24 -1.03 -4.03
CA ILE A 58 3.25 -2.06 -2.97
C ILE A 58 4.59 -2.81 -2.97
N ASP A 59 5.12 -3.17 -4.14
CA ASP A 59 6.38 -3.91 -4.23
C ASP A 59 7.59 -3.07 -3.84
N LYS A 60 7.59 -1.77 -4.21
CA LYS A 60 8.58 -0.80 -3.70
C LYS A 60 8.52 -0.66 -2.18
N ALA A 61 7.34 -0.76 -1.56
CA ALA A 61 7.21 -0.73 -0.11
C ALA A 61 7.71 -2.02 0.57
N VAL A 62 7.64 -3.17 -0.11
CA VAL A 62 8.22 -4.44 0.37
C VAL A 62 9.73 -4.40 0.27
N SER A 63 10.29 -3.98 -0.87
CA SER A 63 11.75 -3.91 -1.04
C SER A 63 12.43 -2.96 -0.05
N LYS A 64 11.73 -1.89 0.36
CA LYS A 64 12.18 -0.97 1.41
C LYS A 64 11.96 -1.47 2.84
N GLY A 65 11.44 -2.69 3.02
CA GLY A 65 11.21 -3.30 4.34
C GLY A 65 10.05 -2.69 5.14
N ILE A 66 9.18 -1.90 4.50
CA ILE A 66 8.09 -1.17 5.19
C ILE A 66 6.85 -2.05 5.32
N LEU A 67 6.63 -2.93 4.35
CA LEU A 67 5.57 -3.93 4.36
C LEU A 67 6.16 -5.34 4.31
N HIS A 68 5.61 -6.23 5.13
CA HIS A 68 5.91 -7.65 5.03
C HIS A 68 5.31 -8.25 3.74
N LYS A 69 6.02 -9.22 3.13
CA LYS A 69 5.61 -9.93 1.91
C LYS A 69 4.16 -10.43 1.95
N ASN A 70 3.74 -11.02 3.07
CA ASN A 70 2.36 -11.53 3.21
C ASN A 70 1.32 -10.40 3.28
N SER A 71 1.67 -9.25 3.85
CA SER A 71 0.77 -8.09 3.88
C SER A 71 0.59 -7.50 2.48
N ALA A 72 1.66 -7.47 1.69
CA ALA A 72 1.61 -7.08 0.29
C ALA A 72 0.77 -8.06 -0.54
N ALA A 73 1.03 -9.37 -0.44
CA ALA A 73 0.28 -10.40 -1.14
C ALA A 73 -1.23 -10.33 -0.84
N ARG A 74 -1.62 -10.19 0.43
CA ARG A 74 -3.04 -10.02 0.82
C ARG A 74 -3.67 -8.78 0.18
N LYS A 75 -2.96 -7.66 0.13
CA LYS A 75 -3.47 -6.43 -0.50
C LYS A 75 -3.63 -6.59 -2.01
N LYS A 76 -2.64 -7.18 -2.68
CA LYS A 76 -2.69 -7.44 -4.12
C LYS A 76 -3.87 -8.34 -4.50
N SER A 77 -4.04 -9.43 -3.77
CA SER A 77 -5.15 -10.38 -3.98
C SER A 77 -6.52 -9.71 -3.80
N ARG A 78 -6.70 -8.89 -2.75
CA ARG A 78 -7.97 -8.17 -2.53
C ARG A 78 -8.30 -7.23 -3.68
N MET A 79 -7.34 -6.41 -4.13
CA MET A 79 -7.56 -5.48 -5.25
C MET A 79 -7.82 -6.22 -6.56
N ALA A 80 -7.12 -7.33 -6.82
CA ALA A 80 -7.37 -8.16 -8.00
C ALA A 80 -8.81 -8.71 -8.00
N ASN A 81 -9.26 -9.25 -6.87
CA ASN A 81 -10.62 -9.76 -6.72
C ASN A 81 -11.68 -8.66 -6.88
N GLU A 82 -11.42 -7.44 -6.41
CA GLU A 82 -12.31 -6.28 -6.59
C GLU A 82 -12.44 -5.90 -8.07
N VAL A 83 -11.33 -5.90 -8.83
CA VAL A 83 -11.34 -5.61 -10.27
C VAL A 83 -12.02 -6.72 -11.07
N LEU A 84 -11.77 -8.00 -10.75
CA LEU A 84 -12.39 -9.14 -11.43
C LEU A 84 -13.92 -9.12 -11.30
N LYS A 85 -14.46 -8.72 -10.14
CA LYS A 85 -15.91 -8.61 -9.91
C LYS A 85 -16.61 -7.56 -10.77
N VAL A 86 -15.88 -6.56 -11.29
CA VAL A 86 -16.43 -5.57 -12.23
C VAL A 86 -16.61 -6.22 -13.60
N GLY A 87 -15.60 -6.97 -14.06
CA GLY A 87 -15.66 -7.68 -15.34
C GLY A 87 -16.70 -8.82 -15.39
N SER A 88 -17.06 -9.40 -14.24
CA SER A 88 -18.09 -10.46 -14.16
C SER A 88 -19.53 -9.92 -14.11
N LYS A 89 -19.73 -8.61 -13.88
CA LYS A 89 -21.07 -7.99 -13.84
C LYS A 89 -21.58 -7.51 -15.21
N SER A 90 -20.71 -7.57 -16.23
CA SER A 90 -21.03 -7.20 -17.62
C SER A 90 -21.29 -8.41 -18.52
N ALA A 91 -21.48 -9.60 -17.93
CA ALA A 91 -21.83 -10.85 -18.61
C ALA A 91 -23.20 -11.33 -18.16
#